data_AF-A0A0L0DNA1-F1
#
_entry.id   AF-A0A0L0DNA1-F1
#
_cell.length_a   1.000
_cell.length_b   1.000
_cell.length_c   1.000
_cell.angle_alpha   90.00
_cell.angle_beta   90.00
_cell.angle_gamma   90.00
#
_symmetry.space_group_name_H-M   'P 1'
#
loop_
_entity.id
_entity.type
_entity.pdbx_description
1 polymer ?
#
loop_
_entity_poly.entity_id
_entity_poly.type
_entity_poly.pdbx_seq_one_letter_code
_entity_poly.pdbx_strand_id
1 'polypeptide(L)'
;MPSAGPKAVVFAQAALAAVVASLVDGLVCFAAASDPSSDSAPSTIQPRHIEDYVANVVTAARLRAWLEVNAESSGAVAVPMAYKGSQTRIASFCGVAEAEVLDWTGLVREALCFGWIDSTTRKLDPGVLRCVDLHPRKPGSGWSALNKRTIAELEASGRMTARGASVIAAAKADGSWARLDNIEALVVPADLQAALEAAGPLAVETWQAHPKSVIKGSLSKVYLCKRPATRRKWIATIVADAAVGKRPGFFS
;
A
#
# COMPACT_ATOMS: atom_id res chain seq x y z
N MET A 1 -55.86 -31.42 2.40
CA MET A 1 -54.41 -31.54 2.11
C MET A 1 -53.85 -30.15 1.86
N PRO A 2 -53.00 -29.58 2.72
CA PRO A 2 -52.37 -28.31 2.44
C PRO A 2 -51.05 -28.51 1.70
N SER A 3 -50.93 -27.86 0.55
CA SER A 3 -49.74 -27.72 -0.28
C SER A 3 -48.69 -26.88 0.46
N ALA A 4 -47.48 -27.42 0.61
CA ALA A 4 -46.33 -26.73 1.18
C ALA A 4 -45.55 -26.02 0.06
N GLY A 5 -45.43 -24.70 0.15
CA GLY A 5 -44.49 -23.92 -0.67
C GLY A 5 -43.03 -24.21 -0.30
N PRO A 6 -42.06 -23.98 -1.21
CA PRO A 6 -40.65 -24.21 -0.93
C PRO A 6 -40.13 -23.20 0.09
N LYS A 7 -39.58 -23.75 1.19
CA LYS A 7 -38.94 -23.02 2.29
C LYS A 7 -37.70 -22.28 1.78
N ALA A 8 -37.59 -21.01 2.14
CA ALA A 8 -36.37 -20.23 2.00
C ALA A 8 -35.21 -20.96 2.70
N VAL A 9 -34.14 -21.23 1.96
CA VAL A 9 -32.89 -21.77 2.53
C VAL A 9 -32.14 -20.60 3.16
N VAL A 10 -32.43 -20.37 4.44
CA VAL A 10 -31.58 -19.57 5.32
C VAL A 10 -30.31 -20.40 5.54
N PHE A 11 -29.26 -20.15 4.76
CA PHE A 11 -27.94 -20.70 5.07
C PHE A 11 -27.43 -20.03 6.34
N ALA A 12 -27.31 -20.85 7.38
CA ALA A 12 -26.95 -20.44 8.73
C ALA A 12 -25.54 -19.84 8.77
N GLN A 13 -25.48 -18.61 9.29
CA GLN A 13 -24.29 -17.86 9.71
C GLN A 13 -23.34 -18.66 10.63
N ALA A 14 -23.83 -19.77 11.21
CA ALA A 14 -23.06 -20.70 12.04
C ALA A 14 -22.04 -21.56 11.26
N ALA A 15 -22.29 -21.89 9.98
CA ALA A 15 -21.36 -22.71 9.20
C ALA A 15 -20.08 -21.94 8.81
N LEU A 16 -20.21 -20.62 8.57
CA LEU A 16 -19.07 -19.75 8.31
C LEU A 16 -18.21 -19.57 9.57
N ALA A 17 -18.84 -19.46 10.75
CA ALA A 17 -18.13 -19.38 12.02
C ALA A 17 -17.32 -20.65 12.35
N ALA A 18 -17.81 -21.84 11.97
CA ALA A 18 -17.10 -23.10 12.20
C ALA A 18 -15.88 -23.30 11.27
N VAL A 19 -15.96 -22.84 10.01
CA VAL A 19 -14.81 -22.85 9.08
C VAL A 19 -13.77 -21.81 9.51
N VAL A 20 -14.20 -20.65 10.02
CA VAL A 20 -13.30 -19.67 10.63
C VAL A 20 -12.66 -20.26 11.89
N ALA A 21 -13.41 -20.90 12.79
CA ALA A 21 -12.88 -21.52 14.00
C ALA A 21 -11.86 -22.64 13.73
N SER A 22 -12.08 -23.49 12.72
CA SER A 22 -11.10 -24.53 12.33
C SER A 22 -9.84 -23.96 11.68
N LEU A 23 -9.88 -22.75 11.11
CA LEU A 23 -8.68 -22.01 10.71
C LEU A 23 -8.02 -21.34 11.92
N VAL A 24 -8.78 -21.03 12.97
CA VAL A 24 -8.30 -20.44 14.24
C VAL A 24 -7.59 -21.45 15.14
N ASP A 25 -7.85 -22.76 15.03
CA ASP A 25 -7.10 -23.76 15.82
C ASP A 25 -5.67 -24.02 15.30
N GLY A 26 -5.30 -23.46 14.14
CA GLY A 26 -3.91 -23.24 13.72
C GLY A 26 -3.38 -21.82 13.97
N LEU A 27 -4.23 -20.90 14.48
CA LEU A 27 -3.85 -19.55 14.87
C LEU A 27 -3.19 -19.58 16.26
N VAL A 28 -1.86 -19.63 16.25
CA VAL A 28 -1.08 -18.93 17.28
C VAL A 28 -0.12 -17.99 16.57
N CYS A 29 -0.65 -16.88 16.05
CA CYS A 29 0.18 -15.68 15.92
C CYS A 29 0.23 -15.03 17.30
N PHE A 30 1.38 -15.10 17.95
CA PHE A 30 1.68 -14.41 19.20
C PHE A 30 1.46 -12.89 19.03
N ALA A 31 0.26 -12.41 19.33
CA ALA A 31 0.11 -11.14 20.00
C ALA A 31 0.38 -11.42 21.49
N ALA A 32 1.60 -11.20 21.94
CA ALA A 32 1.87 -11.22 23.38
C ALA A 32 0.99 -10.13 24.01
N ALA A 33 0.03 -10.54 24.83
CA ALA A 33 -0.56 -9.66 25.82
C ALA A 33 0.60 -9.14 26.68
N SER A 34 0.83 -7.83 26.65
CA SER A 34 1.81 -7.18 27.51
C SER A 34 1.36 -7.30 28.96
N ASP A 35 2.25 -7.84 29.79
CA ASP A 35 2.17 -7.75 31.25
C ASP A 35 2.21 -6.25 31.65
N PRO A 36 1.21 -5.70 32.37
CA PRO A 36 1.10 -4.27 32.63
C PRO A 36 2.17 -3.70 33.59
N SER A 37 3.21 -4.46 33.95
CA SER A 37 4.28 -4.03 34.86
C SER A 37 5.69 -3.96 34.26
N SER A 38 5.88 -4.10 32.95
CA SER A 38 7.23 -3.93 32.34
C SER A 38 7.34 -2.66 31.50
N ASP A 39 8.18 -1.73 31.95
CA ASP A 39 8.45 -0.40 31.36
C ASP A 39 9.34 -0.44 30.09
N SER A 40 9.29 -1.55 29.33
CA SER A 40 10.02 -1.71 28.07
C SER A 40 9.05 -1.59 26.89
N ALA A 41 9.31 -0.61 26.01
CA ALA A 41 8.56 -0.42 24.77
C ALA A 41 8.44 -1.75 23.99
N PRO A 42 7.29 -2.02 23.34
CA PRO A 42 7.06 -3.29 22.66
C PRO A 42 8.14 -3.52 21.61
N SER A 43 9.00 -4.50 21.85
CA SER A 43 10.05 -4.87 20.92
C SER A 43 9.40 -5.52 19.70
N THR A 44 9.70 -4.95 18.53
CA THR A 44 9.32 -5.52 17.23
C THR A 44 9.89 -6.93 17.15
N ILE A 45 9.06 -7.95 17.36
CA ILE A 45 9.46 -9.35 17.17
C ILE A 45 9.88 -9.51 15.71
N GLN A 46 11.14 -9.91 15.48
CA GLN A 46 11.64 -10.34 14.17
C GLN A 46 11.59 -11.88 14.17
N PRO A 47 10.56 -12.52 13.59
CA PRO A 47 10.57 -13.96 13.43
C PRO A 47 11.82 -14.42 12.67
N ARG A 48 12.44 -15.50 13.14
CA ARG A 48 13.75 -15.98 12.67
C ARG A 48 13.65 -17.02 11.55
N HIS A 49 12.46 -17.57 11.30
CA HIS A 49 12.22 -18.64 10.33
C HIS A 49 11.10 -18.26 9.36
N ILE A 50 11.26 -18.68 8.09
CA ILE A 50 10.34 -18.39 6.99
C ILE A 50 8.94 -18.95 7.28
N GLU A 51 8.88 -20.11 7.93
CA GLU A 51 7.71 -20.84 8.40
C GLU A 51 6.75 -19.94 9.20
N ASP A 52 7.30 -19.03 10.03
CA ASP A 52 6.53 -18.16 10.94
C ASP A 52 5.80 -17.02 10.21
N TYR A 53 6.29 -16.61 9.03
CA TYR A 53 5.66 -15.56 8.20
C TYR A 53 4.70 -16.16 7.16
N VAL A 54 5.01 -17.36 6.66
CA VAL A 54 4.51 -17.92 5.40
C VAL A 54 3.23 -18.73 5.56
N ALA A 55 2.84 -19.12 6.78
CA ALA A 55 1.61 -19.91 6.95
C ALA A 55 0.31 -19.13 6.65
N ASN A 56 0.26 -17.82 6.94
CA ASN A 56 -1.04 -17.14 7.15
C ASN A 56 -1.49 -16.09 6.14
N VAL A 57 -0.63 -15.59 5.22
CA VAL A 57 -1.00 -14.49 4.30
C VAL A 57 -0.49 -14.65 2.87
N VAL A 58 -0.17 -15.87 2.45
CA VAL A 58 0.45 -16.15 1.15
C VAL A 58 -0.50 -16.15 -0.05
N THR A 59 -1.81 -16.02 0.19
CA THR A 59 -2.82 -15.85 -0.85
C THR A 59 -3.68 -14.63 -0.55
N ALA A 60 -4.35 -14.08 -1.57
CA ALA A 60 -5.25 -12.94 -1.39
C ALA A 60 -6.38 -13.26 -0.40
N ALA A 61 -6.94 -14.47 -0.46
CA ALA A 61 -7.98 -14.93 0.46
C ALA A 61 -7.49 -14.99 1.90
N ARG A 62 -6.28 -15.52 2.13
CA ARG A 62 -5.69 -15.60 3.47
C ARG A 62 -5.36 -14.23 4.04
N LEU A 63 -4.77 -13.33 3.23
CA LEU A 63 -4.53 -11.94 3.63
C LEU A 63 -5.83 -11.22 3.97
N ARG A 64 -6.88 -11.41 3.16
CA ARG A 64 -8.19 -10.83 3.42
C ARG A 64 -8.77 -11.32 4.75
N ALA A 65 -8.80 -12.62 5.00
CA ALA A 65 -9.30 -13.20 6.24
C ALA A 65 -8.55 -12.63 7.46
N TRP A 66 -7.22 -12.47 7.36
CA TRP A 66 -6.43 -11.82 8.40
C TRP A 66 -6.88 -10.36 8.62
N LEU A 67 -7.06 -9.58 7.55
CA LEU A 67 -7.50 -8.18 7.63
C LEU A 67 -8.92 -8.05 8.20
N GLU A 68 -9.83 -8.95 7.90
CA GLU A 68 -11.21 -8.92 8.45
C GLU A 68 -11.22 -8.99 9.98
N VAL A 69 -10.29 -9.75 10.57
CA VAL A 69 -10.18 -9.91 12.02
C VAL A 69 -9.32 -8.80 12.65
N ASN A 70 -8.23 -8.39 11.98
CA ASN A 70 -7.15 -7.64 12.63
C ASN A 70 -7.01 -6.19 12.16
N ALA A 71 -7.69 -5.78 11.07
CA ALA A 71 -7.44 -4.49 10.45
C ALA A 71 -7.70 -3.29 11.38
N GLU A 72 -8.56 -3.44 12.40
CA GLU A 72 -8.92 -2.37 13.33
C GLU A 72 -7.96 -2.21 14.50
N SER A 73 -7.47 -3.32 15.03
CA SER A 73 -6.63 -3.39 16.23
C SER A 73 -5.14 -3.40 15.93
N SER A 74 -4.74 -3.80 14.71
CA SER A 74 -3.34 -3.97 14.35
C SER A 74 -2.73 -2.73 13.68
N GLY A 75 -1.48 -2.41 14.05
CA GLY A 75 -0.72 -1.29 13.47
C GLY A 75 0.07 -1.64 12.20
N ALA A 76 0.28 -2.92 11.94
CA ALA A 76 1.01 -3.42 10.77
C ALA A 76 0.77 -4.93 10.56
N VAL A 77 1.06 -5.44 9.36
CA VAL A 77 1.29 -6.86 9.10
C VAL A 77 2.44 -7.02 8.12
N ALA A 78 3.33 -7.96 8.43
CA ALA A 78 4.46 -8.31 7.59
C ALA A 78 4.06 -9.46 6.66
N VAL A 79 4.04 -9.20 5.34
CA VAL A 79 3.62 -10.20 4.34
C VAL A 79 4.83 -10.72 3.56
N PRO A 80 5.20 -12.00 3.69
CA PRO A 80 6.22 -12.59 2.84
C PRO A 80 5.71 -12.71 1.41
N MET A 81 6.55 -12.31 0.47
CA MET A 81 6.26 -12.33 -0.95
C MET A 81 7.44 -12.92 -1.73
N ALA A 82 7.13 -13.85 -2.63
CA ALA A 82 8.10 -14.39 -3.55
C ALA A 82 8.60 -13.31 -4.53
N TYR A 83 9.87 -13.42 -4.95
CA TYR A 83 10.28 -12.76 -6.19
C TYR A 83 9.59 -13.41 -7.38
N LYS A 84 9.44 -12.62 -8.46
CA LYS A 84 8.89 -13.14 -9.71
C LYS A 84 9.80 -14.26 -10.22
N GLY A 85 9.21 -15.42 -10.50
CA GLY A 85 9.92 -16.66 -10.87
C GLY A 85 10.21 -17.60 -9.68
N SER A 86 9.93 -17.18 -8.45
CA SER A 86 10.14 -18.01 -7.24
C SER A 86 8.82 -18.50 -6.62
N GLN A 87 7.68 -18.25 -7.26
CA GLN A 87 6.36 -18.58 -6.72
C GLN A 87 6.17 -20.09 -6.53
N THR A 88 6.70 -20.94 -7.43
CA THR A 88 6.60 -22.40 -7.32
C THR A 88 7.12 -22.92 -5.99
N ARG A 89 8.24 -22.37 -5.47
CA ARG A 89 8.81 -22.81 -4.20
C ARG A 89 7.87 -22.52 -3.03
N ILE A 90 7.25 -21.35 -3.04
CA ILE A 90 6.30 -20.93 -1.99
C ILE A 90 4.98 -21.69 -2.12
N ALA A 91 4.50 -21.88 -3.34
CA ALA A 91 3.32 -22.68 -3.63
C ALA A 91 3.43 -24.09 -3.05
N SER A 92 4.53 -24.79 -3.35
CA SER A 92 4.81 -26.14 -2.86
C SER A 92 4.93 -26.19 -1.34
N PHE A 93 5.63 -25.23 -0.73
CA PHE A 93 5.81 -25.18 0.72
C PHE A 93 4.50 -24.92 1.48
N CYS A 94 3.65 -24.04 0.94
CA CYS A 94 2.37 -23.66 1.56
C CYS A 94 1.20 -24.59 1.21
N GLY A 95 1.40 -25.55 0.30
CA GLY A 95 0.34 -26.41 -0.21
C GLY A 95 -0.75 -25.64 -0.94
N VAL A 96 -0.40 -24.62 -1.73
CA VAL A 96 -1.33 -23.82 -2.55
C VAL A 96 -0.96 -23.90 -4.03
N ALA A 97 -1.90 -23.59 -4.92
CA ALA A 97 -1.56 -23.51 -6.34
C ALA A 97 -0.65 -22.31 -6.60
N GLU A 98 0.28 -22.41 -7.56
CA GLU A 98 1.22 -21.32 -7.88
C GLU A 98 0.49 -20.03 -8.27
N ALA A 99 -0.63 -20.15 -8.97
CA ALA A 99 -1.47 -19.01 -9.36
C ALA A 99 -2.17 -18.32 -8.18
N GLU A 100 -2.26 -18.96 -7.01
CA GLU A 100 -2.86 -18.40 -5.80
C GLU A 100 -1.83 -17.66 -4.93
N VAL A 101 -0.53 -17.84 -5.20
CA VAL A 101 0.53 -17.14 -4.50
C VAL A 101 0.38 -15.64 -4.71
N LEU A 102 0.30 -14.91 -3.60
CA LEU A 102 0.06 -13.48 -3.57
C LEU A 102 1.16 -12.74 -4.34
N ASP A 103 0.75 -12.03 -5.38
CA ASP A 103 1.59 -11.07 -6.08
C ASP A 103 1.39 -9.66 -5.50
N TRP A 104 2.19 -8.71 -5.99
CA TRP A 104 2.08 -7.32 -5.53
C TRP A 104 0.69 -6.73 -5.79
N THR A 105 0.09 -7.09 -6.93
CA THR A 105 -1.23 -6.59 -7.33
C THR A 105 -2.29 -7.06 -6.35
N GLY A 106 -2.34 -8.36 -6.05
CA GLY A 106 -3.25 -8.95 -5.08
C GLY A 106 -3.05 -8.35 -3.68
N LEU A 107 -1.79 -8.19 -3.25
CA LEU A 107 -1.46 -7.58 -1.95
C LEU A 107 -2.05 -6.17 -1.81
N VAL A 108 -1.77 -5.30 -2.79
CA VAL A 108 -2.27 -3.92 -2.77
C VAL A 108 -3.79 -3.88 -2.87
N ARG A 109 -4.41 -4.73 -3.70
CA ARG A 109 -5.87 -4.79 -3.83
C ARG A 109 -6.56 -5.16 -2.52
N GLU A 110 -6.08 -6.19 -1.82
CA GLU A 110 -6.63 -6.53 -0.51
C GLU A 110 -6.38 -5.41 0.50
N ALA A 111 -5.17 -4.87 0.58
CA ALA A 111 -4.87 -3.76 1.49
C ALA A 111 -5.83 -2.56 1.28
N LEU A 112 -6.07 -2.17 0.03
CA LEU A 112 -6.98 -1.07 -0.31
C LEU A 112 -8.42 -1.34 0.13
N CYS A 113 -8.90 -2.59 0.07
CA CYS A 113 -10.24 -2.96 0.54
C CYS A 113 -10.48 -2.59 2.01
N PHE A 114 -9.42 -2.54 2.83
CA PHE A 114 -9.49 -2.28 4.27
C PHE A 114 -8.94 -0.89 4.65
N GLY A 115 -8.56 -0.06 3.67
CA GLY A 115 -7.95 1.25 3.93
C GLY A 115 -6.49 1.16 4.40
N TRP A 116 -5.79 0.10 4.01
CA TRP A 116 -4.37 -0.14 4.26
C TRP A 116 -3.54 0.16 3.01
N ILE A 117 -2.22 0.24 3.18
CA ILE A 117 -1.25 0.44 2.10
C ILE A 117 0.06 -0.31 2.39
N ASP A 118 0.75 -0.69 1.32
CA ASP A 118 2.11 -1.19 1.36
C ASP A 118 3.11 -0.08 1.72
N SER A 119 4.18 -0.48 2.39
CA SER A 119 5.22 0.40 2.90
C SER A 119 6.59 -0.21 2.61
N THR A 120 7.42 -0.35 3.63
CA THR A 120 8.77 -0.84 3.53
C THR A 120 8.82 -2.29 3.04
N THR A 121 9.81 -2.54 2.19
CA THR A 121 10.19 -3.87 1.74
C THR A 121 11.52 -4.25 2.39
N ARG A 122 11.59 -5.46 2.97
CA ARG A 122 12.83 -6.04 3.51
C ARG A 122 13.16 -7.32 2.75
N LYS A 123 14.45 -7.61 2.55
CA LYS A 123 14.87 -8.91 2.01
C LYS A 123 14.83 -9.92 3.15
N LEU A 124 14.22 -11.09 2.92
CA LEU A 124 14.24 -12.20 3.89
C LEU A 124 15.23 -13.26 3.43
N ASP A 125 15.08 -13.72 2.19
CA ASP A 125 15.99 -14.66 1.53
C ASP A 125 16.42 -14.06 0.18
N PRO A 126 17.72 -13.70 0.00
CA PRO A 126 18.20 -13.11 -1.23
C PRO A 126 17.82 -13.90 -2.49
N GLY A 127 17.03 -13.28 -3.36
CA GLY A 127 16.62 -13.88 -4.64
C GLY A 127 15.41 -14.81 -4.56
N VAL A 128 14.90 -15.10 -3.36
CA VAL A 128 13.76 -16.01 -3.18
C VAL A 128 12.58 -15.27 -2.53
N LEU A 129 12.84 -14.49 -1.46
CA LEU A 129 11.79 -13.83 -0.68
C LEU A 129 12.11 -12.40 -0.26
N ARG A 130 11.05 -11.60 -0.27
CA ARG A 130 11.00 -10.31 0.42
C ARG A 130 9.83 -10.31 1.39
N CYS A 131 9.90 -9.46 2.39
CA CYS A 131 8.79 -9.10 3.25
C CYS A 131 8.29 -7.72 2.85
N VAL A 132 6.97 -7.55 2.78
CA VAL A 132 6.31 -6.26 2.56
C VAL A 132 5.47 -5.96 3.78
N ASP A 133 5.76 -4.84 4.44
CA ASP A 133 4.93 -4.38 5.54
C ASP A 133 3.70 -3.66 4.95
N LEU A 134 2.51 -4.07 5.41
CA LEU A 134 1.27 -3.34 5.21
C LEU A 134 0.94 -2.57 6.48
N HIS A 135 0.40 -1.36 6.33
CA HIS A 135 -0.05 -0.52 7.43
C HIS A 135 -1.41 0.11 7.15
N PRO A 136 -2.20 0.43 8.20
CA PRO A 136 -3.32 1.34 8.06
C PRO A 136 -2.87 2.67 7.44
N ARG A 137 -3.66 3.21 6.50
CA ARG A 137 -3.32 4.51 5.92
C ARG A 137 -3.46 5.62 6.96
N LYS A 138 -2.40 6.44 7.08
CA LYS A 138 -2.41 7.60 7.97
C LYS A 138 -3.33 8.69 7.40
N PRO A 139 -4.10 9.42 8.24
CA PRO A 139 -4.81 10.63 7.83
C PRO A 139 -3.88 11.60 7.11
N GLY A 140 -4.35 12.26 6.06
CA GLY A 140 -3.51 13.14 5.27
C GLY A 140 -2.47 12.46 4.35
N SER A 141 -2.45 11.13 4.22
CA SER A 141 -1.57 10.48 3.22
C SER A 141 -2.14 10.57 1.80
N GLY A 142 -1.30 10.87 0.81
CA GLY A 142 -1.72 11.05 -0.59
C GLY A 142 -2.07 9.74 -1.31
N TRP A 143 -2.94 9.81 -2.31
CA TRP A 143 -3.42 8.66 -3.08
C TRP A 143 -2.96 8.72 -4.54
N SER A 144 -2.26 7.69 -5.01
CA SER A 144 -1.78 7.62 -6.38
C SER A 144 -2.93 7.41 -7.36
N ALA A 145 -2.74 7.80 -8.63
CA ALA A 145 -3.72 7.57 -9.68
C ALA A 145 -4.02 6.08 -9.90
N LEU A 146 -3.00 5.21 -9.73
CA LEU A 146 -3.18 3.77 -9.79
C LEU A 146 -4.09 3.26 -8.67
N ASN A 147 -3.84 3.66 -7.42
CA ASN A 147 -4.66 3.23 -6.29
C ASN A 147 -6.10 3.69 -6.45
N LYS A 148 -6.34 4.91 -6.95
CA LYS A 148 -7.69 5.41 -7.24
C LYS A 148 -8.43 4.57 -8.28
N ARG A 149 -7.76 4.16 -9.36
CA ARG A 149 -8.34 3.26 -10.37
C ARG A 149 -8.66 1.90 -9.77
N THR A 150 -7.71 1.31 -9.03
CA THR A 150 -7.91 0.04 -8.34
C THR A 150 -9.08 0.10 -7.36
N ILE A 151 -9.23 1.19 -6.60
CA ILE A 151 -10.37 1.40 -5.70
C ILE A 151 -11.69 1.40 -6.46
N ALA A 152 -11.78 2.12 -7.58
CA ALA A 152 -12.99 2.14 -8.39
C ALA A 152 -13.39 0.74 -8.89
N GLU A 153 -12.42 -0.09 -9.29
CA GLU A 153 -12.66 -1.49 -9.65
C GLU A 153 -13.13 -2.34 -8.46
N LEU A 154 -12.56 -2.12 -7.27
CA LEU A 154 -12.92 -2.84 -6.05
C LEU A 154 -14.31 -2.44 -5.53
N GLU A 155 -14.69 -1.17 -5.66
CA GLU A 155 -16.04 -0.67 -5.38
C GLU A 155 -17.05 -1.27 -6.36
N ALA A 156 -16.77 -1.24 -7.67
CA ALA A 156 -17.63 -1.79 -8.70
C ALA A 156 -17.84 -3.32 -8.57
N SER A 157 -16.84 -4.03 -8.06
CA SER A 157 -16.92 -5.48 -7.81
C SER A 157 -17.45 -5.86 -6.42
N GLY A 158 -17.87 -4.90 -5.59
CA GLY A 158 -18.40 -5.16 -4.25
C GLY A 158 -17.37 -5.72 -3.27
N ARG A 159 -16.07 -5.60 -3.58
CA ARG A 159 -14.96 -6.10 -2.75
C ARG A 159 -14.55 -5.13 -1.64
N MET A 160 -14.90 -3.85 -1.79
CA MET A 160 -14.58 -2.80 -0.82
C MET A 160 -15.31 -3.03 0.51
N THR A 161 -14.60 -2.91 1.63
CA THR A 161 -15.22 -3.04 2.97
C THR A 161 -15.71 -1.69 3.49
N ALA A 162 -16.60 -1.72 4.50
CA ALA A 162 -17.05 -0.51 5.18
C ALA A 162 -15.88 0.30 5.77
N ARG A 163 -14.87 -0.39 6.32
CA ARG A 163 -13.64 0.23 6.83
C ARG A 163 -12.88 0.96 5.73
N GLY A 164 -12.62 0.29 4.61
CA GLY A 164 -11.92 0.89 3.46
C GLY A 164 -12.66 2.11 2.91
N ALA A 165 -13.98 1.98 2.74
CA ALA A 165 -14.84 3.09 2.31
C ALA A 165 -14.79 4.29 3.27
N SER A 166 -14.78 4.05 4.59
CA SER A 166 -14.65 5.11 5.59
C SER A 166 -13.30 5.85 5.48
N VAL A 167 -12.20 5.12 5.29
CA VAL A 167 -10.86 5.72 5.08
C VAL A 167 -10.83 6.57 3.80
N ILE A 168 -11.47 6.11 2.73
CA ILE A 168 -11.60 6.86 1.47
C ILE A 168 -12.44 8.13 1.67
N ALA A 169 -13.57 8.03 2.38
CA ALA A 169 -14.44 9.17 2.68
C ALA A 169 -13.70 10.24 3.51
N ALA A 170 -12.96 9.82 4.55
CA ALA A 170 -12.13 10.71 5.35
C ALA A 170 -11.05 11.40 4.49
N ALA A 171 -10.42 10.66 3.57
CA ALA A 171 -9.44 11.23 2.66
C ALA A 171 -10.02 12.22 1.64
N LYS A 172 -11.27 12.01 1.21
CA LYS A 172 -11.98 12.97 0.36
C LYS A 172 -12.31 14.24 1.16
N ALA A 173 -12.77 14.08 2.40
CA ALA A 173 -13.10 15.19 3.29
C ALA A 173 -11.88 16.05 3.69
N ASP A 174 -10.73 15.43 3.96
CA ASP A 174 -9.50 16.15 4.35
C ASP A 174 -8.64 16.64 3.16
N GLY A 175 -9.12 16.41 1.92
CA GLY A 175 -8.44 16.78 0.67
C GLY A 175 -7.21 15.94 0.32
N SER A 176 -6.82 14.97 1.14
CA SER A 176 -5.68 14.08 0.87
C SER A 176 -5.88 13.19 -0.35
N TRP A 177 -7.14 12.90 -0.69
CA TRP A 177 -7.51 12.19 -1.92
C TRP A 177 -6.91 12.86 -3.15
N ALA A 178 -7.02 14.18 -3.30
CA ALA A 178 -6.54 14.91 -4.47
C ALA A 178 -5.06 15.35 -4.38
N ARG A 179 -4.39 15.12 -3.25
CA ARG A 179 -3.07 15.68 -2.93
C ARG A 179 -1.98 15.36 -3.96
N LEU A 180 -2.08 14.21 -4.65
CA LEU A 180 -1.09 13.78 -5.64
C LEU A 180 -1.51 14.06 -7.09
N ASP A 181 -2.68 14.62 -7.35
CA ASP A 181 -3.25 14.66 -8.71
C ASP A 181 -2.39 15.44 -9.69
N ASN A 182 -1.94 16.64 -9.30
CA ASN A 182 -1.03 17.44 -10.13
C ASN A 182 0.34 16.77 -10.33
N ILE A 183 0.82 16.04 -9.32
CA ILE A 183 2.10 15.32 -9.40
C ILE A 183 1.97 14.13 -10.37
N GLU A 184 0.88 13.37 -10.28
CA GLU A 184 0.60 12.23 -11.17
C GLU A 184 0.32 12.66 -12.61
N ALA A 185 -0.33 13.83 -12.78
CA ALA A 185 -0.60 14.44 -14.08
C ALA A 185 0.60 15.23 -14.65
N LEU A 186 1.72 15.29 -13.93
CA LEU A 186 2.94 16.02 -14.30
C LEU A 186 2.68 17.52 -14.57
N VAL A 187 1.71 18.11 -13.89
CA VAL A 187 1.39 19.53 -14.02
C VAL A 187 2.53 20.35 -13.43
N VAL A 188 3.11 21.24 -14.22
CA VAL A 188 4.17 22.16 -13.77
C VAL A 188 3.52 23.38 -13.12
N PRO A 189 3.81 23.69 -11.84
CA PRO A 189 3.33 24.90 -11.20
C PRO A 189 3.86 26.16 -11.90
N ALA A 190 3.05 27.23 -11.92
CA ALA A 190 3.39 28.48 -12.59
C ALA A 190 4.70 29.11 -12.08
N ASP A 191 5.01 29.02 -10.79
CA ASP A 191 6.25 29.56 -10.22
C ASP A 191 7.49 28.74 -10.61
N LEU A 192 7.38 27.42 -10.76
CA LEU A 192 8.46 26.60 -11.31
C LEU A 192 8.65 26.88 -12.81
N GLN A 193 7.55 26.98 -13.56
CA GLN A 193 7.58 27.30 -14.99
C GLN A 193 8.27 28.66 -15.25
N ALA A 194 7.83 29.71 -14.56
CA ALA A 194 8.42 31.04 -14.69
C ALA A 194 9.90 31.07 -14.30
N ALA A 195 10.29 30.31 -13.27
CA ALA A 195 11.69 30.23 -12.85
C ALA A 195 12.58 29.48 -13.87
N LEU A 196 12.06 28.44 -14.53
CA LEU A 196 12.76 27.75 -15.63
C LEU A 196 12.94 28.67 -16.83
N GLU A 197 11.89 29.39 -17.23
CA GLU A 197 11.92 30.35 -18.34
C GLU A 197 12.91 31.49 -18.08
N ALA A 198 12.93 32.04 -16.86
CA ALA A 198 13.87 33.08 -16.46
C ALA A 198 15.34 32.63 -16.47
N ALA A 199 15.60 31.32 -16.28
CA ALA A 199 16.95 30.76 -16.34
C ALA A 199 17.45 30.50 -17.78
N GLY A 200 16.57 30.63 -18.78
CA GLY A 200 16.91 30.59 -20.19
C GLY A 200 16.58 29.26 -20.90
N PRO A 201 16.75 29.20 -22.23
CA PRO A 201 16.26 28.09 -23.06
C PRO A 201 16.82 26.72 -22.64
N LEU A 202 18.10 26.64 -22.28
CA LEU A 202 18.74 25.39 -21.85
C LEU A 202 18.05 24.78 -20.62
N ALA A 203 17.60 25.60 -19.67
CA ALA A 203 16.89 25.11 -18.48
C ALA A 203 15.52 24.50 -18.84
N VAL A 204 14.78 25.16 -19.74
CA VAL A 204 13.49 24.68 -20.24
C VAL A 204 13.66 23.37 -21.00
N GLU A 205 14.60 23.31 -21.94
CA GLU A 205 14.90 22.11 -22.73
C GLU A 205 15.33 20.94 -21.83
N THR A 206 16.23 21.19 -20.88
CA THR A 206 16.72 20.17 -19.95
C THR A 206 15.59 19.60 -19.10
N TRP A 207 14.72 20.46 -18.57
CA TRP A 207 13.54 20.04 -17.80
C TRP A 207 12.58 19.19 -18.63
N GLN A 208 12.26 19.63 -19.85
CA GLN A 208 11.36 18.89 -20.75
C GLN A 208 11.93 17.54 -21.19
N ALA A 209 13.27 17.44 -21.30
CA ALA A 209 13.97 16.20 -21.64
C ALA A 209 14.05 15.20 -20.48
N HIS A 210 13.64 15.56 -19.25
CA HIS A 210 13.71 14.65 -18.12
C HIS A 210 12.72 13.48 -18.21
N PRO A 211 13.12 12.26 -17.80
CA PRO A 211 12.19 11.16 -17.66
C PRO A 211 11.05 11.50 -16.71
N LYS A 212 9.86 10.93 -16.95
CA LYS A 212 8.66 11.15 -16.12
C LYS A 212 8.91 10.92 -14.61
N SER A 213 9.75 9.96 -14.25
CA SER A 213 10.11 9.68 -12.85
C SER A 213 10.86 10.86 -12.19
N VAL A 214 11.77 11.50 -12.92
CA VAL A 214 12.54 12.67 -12.48
C VAL A 214 11.62 13.89 -12.33
N ILE A 215 10.75 14.12 -13.32
CA ILE A 215 9.73 15.19 -13.25
C ILE A 215 8.82 14.96 -12.04
N LYS A 216 8.28 13.74 -11.89
CA LYS A 216 7.38 13.39 -10.78
C LYS A 216 8.04 13.55 -9.41
N GLY A 217 9.28 13.12 -9.24
CA GLY A 217 10.02 13.32 -7.98
C GLY A 217 10.29 14.80 -7.69
N SER A 218 10.59 15.59 -8.72
CA SER A 218 10.79 17.04 -8.60
C SER A 218 9.50 17.77 -8.21
N LEU A 219 8.40 17.46 -8.90
CA LEU A 219 7.06 17.97 -8.58
C LEU A 219 6.64 17.55 -7.17
N SER A 220 7.01 16.35 -6.72
CA SER A 220 6.73 15.92 -5.34
C SER A 220 7.42 16.82 -4.31
N LYS A 221 8.68 17.23 -4.52
CA LYS A 221 9.37 18.18 -3.62
C LYS A 221 8.67 19.53 -3.59
N VAL A 222 8.16 19.99 -4.73
CA VAL A 222 7.54 21.30 -4.89
C VAL A 222 6.10 21.34 -4.35
N TYR A 223 5.24 20.40 -4.73
CA TYR A 223 3.83 20.34 -4.29
C TYR A 223 3.66 19.90 -2.84
N LEU A 224 4.49 18.98 -2.32
CA LEU A 224 4.29 18.42 -0.97
C LEU A 224 4.99 19.21 0.14
N CYS A 225 5.81 20.21 -0.20
CA CYS A 225 6.44 21.04 0.83
C CYS A 225 5.41 22.00 1.47
N LYS A 226 5.43 22.08 2.81
CA LYS A 226 4.49 22.92 3.57
C LYS A 226 4.94 24.37 3.73
N ARG A 227 6.25 24.63 3.66
CA ARG A 227 6.85 25.93 3.97
C ARG A 227 7.23 26.67 2.68
N PRO A 228 6.82 27.94 2.49
CA PRO A 228 7.16 28.73 1.31
C PRO A 228 8.67 28.83 1.05
N ALA A 229 9.48 28.95 2.12
CA ALA A 229 10.94 28.97 1.99
C ALA A 229 11.51 27.66 1.43
N THR A 230 10.97 26.51 1.85
CA THR A 230 11.37 25.20 1.34
C THR A 230 10.95 25.03 -0.13
N ARG A 231 9.78 25.55 -0.51
CA ARG A 231 9.34 25.58 -1.91
C ARG A 231 10.32 26.33 -2.80
N ARG A 232 10.66 27.57 -2.42
CA ARG A 232 11.63 28.40 -3.14
C ARG A 232 12.99 27.71 -3.26
N LYS A 233 13.47 27.07 -2.19
CA LYS A 233 14.71 26.28 -2.21
C LYS A 233 14.64 25.18 -3.27
N TRP A 234 13.58 24.38 -3.29
CA TRP A 234 13.46 23.28 -4.26
C TRP A 234 13.37 23.78 -5.69
N ILE A 235 12.59 24.83 -5.95
CA ILE A 235 12.52 25.46 -7.27
C ILE A 235 13.90 25.94 -7.70
N ALA A 236 14.61 26.68 -6.83
CA ALA A 236 15.95 27.17 -7.14
C ALA A 236 16.95 26.02 -7.43
N THR A 237 16.90 24.92 -6.67
CA THR A 237 17.75 23.74 -6.93
C THR A 237 17.43 23.11 -8.28
N ILE A 238 16.15 22.87 -8.58
CA ILE A 238 15.72 22.26 -9.86
C ILE A 238 16.17 23.13 -11.03
N VAL A 239 15.96 24.44 -10.94
CA VAL A 239 16.30 25.39 -12.00
C VAL A 239 17.81 25.50 -12.18
N ALA A 240 18.58 25.54 -11.10
CA ALA A 240 20.05 25.60 -11.16
C ALA A 240 20.64 24.36 -11.85
N ASP A 241 20.14 23.15 -11.52
CA ASP A 241 20.58 21.92 -12.16
C ASP A 241 20.17 21.88 -13.65
N ALA A 242 18.94 22.29 -13.96
CA ALA A 242 18.44 22.33 -15.33
C ALA A 242 19.22 23.34 -16.20
N ALA A 243 19.59 24.50 -15.65
CA ALA A 243 20.35 25.54 -16.35
C ALA A 243 21.76 25.09 -16.77
N VAL A 244 22.27 24.00 -16.20
CA VAL A 244 23.57 23.40 -16.56
C VAL A 244 23.43 22.01 -17.20
N GLY A 245 22.24 21.65 -17.69
CA GLY A 245 22.00 20.38 -18.39
C GLY A 245 21.97 19.15 -17.48
N LYS A 246 21.80 19.32 -16.17
CA LYS A 246 21.84 18.23 -15.18
C LYS A 246 20.45 17.85 -14.68
N ARG A 247 20.34 16.62 -14.18
CA ARG A 247 19.19 16.20 -13.39
C ARG A 247 19.28 16.78 -11.98
N PRO A 248 18.14 17.03 -11.30
CA PRO A 248 18.15 17.53 -9.94
C PRO A 248 18.95 16.64 -8.98
N GLY A 249 19.86 17.23 -8.20
CA GLY A 249 20.85 16.50 -7.40
C GLY A 249 20.31 15.66 -6.22
N PHE A 250 19.00 15.59 -6.00
CA PHE A 250 18.39 14.78 -4.93
C PHE A 250 17.94 13.38 -5.37
N PHE A 251 18.31 12.96 -6.58
CA PHE A 251 18.15 11.58 -7.08
C PHE A 251 19.44 10.76 -6.98
N SER A 252 20.47 11.29 -6.29
CA SER A 252 21.78 10.65 -6.05
C SER A 252 21.72 9.53 -5.02
#